data_AF-A0A1V5BAC1-F1
#
_entry.id   AF-A0A1V5BAC1-F1
#
_cell.length_a   1.000
_cell.length_b   1.000
_cell.length_c   1.000
_cell.angle_alpha   90.00
_cell.angle_beta   90.00
_cell.angle_gamma   90.00
#
_symmetry.space_group_name_H-M   'P 1'
#
loop_
_entity.id
_entity.type
_entity.pdbx_description
1 polymer ?
#
loop_
_entity_poly.entity_id
_entity_poly.type
_entity_poly.pdbx_seq_one_letter_code
_entity_poly.pdbx_strand_id
1 'polypeptide(L)'
;MPRIYAPVSDEILHQIDADAKERGISRAQWVSTAIGAYLHRGEVQPGADMVQSGATTVQDGASRGANAVQTGAELEQIRRELDQARTDREQTWRETVQLRSRAEHLQREAEQAKQDAAKARSEAAQAATALQDARDKALAGQHEADKAMSALKAKEDEVAFLRATVHQLSEKLPAALPPSEEEIKRKSWWRFWQRG
;
A
#
# COMPACT_ATOMS: atom_id res chain seq x y z
N MET A 1 4.89 -0.98 51.36
CA MET A 1 5.86 -0.18 50.59
C MET A 1 5.40 -0.12 49.14
N PRO A 2 5.19 1.07 48.55
CA PRO A 2 4.87 1.20 47.14
C PRO A 2 6.05 0.71 46.30
N ARG A 3 5.80 -0.17 45.33
CA ARG A 3 6.80 -0.61 44.36
C ARG A 3 6.75 0.33 43.16
N ILE A 4 7.85 1.03 42.91
CA ILE A 4 8.00 1.91 41.75
C ILE A 4 8.63 1.10 40.63
N TYR A 5 7.94 0.98 39.50
CA TYR A 5 8.47 0.37 38.29
C TYR A 5 8.80 1.46 37.29
N ALA A 6 10.08 1.55 36.91
CA ALA A 6 10.54 2.43 35.84
C ALA A 6 10.97 1.54 34.66
N PRO A 7 10.41 1.73 33.45
CA PRO A 7 10.91 1.04 32.26
C PRO A 7 12.31 1.55 31.95
N VAL A 8 13.26 0.63 31.84
CA VAL A 8 14.64 0.90 31.42
C VAL A 8 14.80 0.36 30.01
N SER A 9 15.35 1.17 29.09
CA SER A 9 15.59 0.73 27.72
C SER A 9 16.73 -0.31 27.66
N ASP A 10 16.66 -1.20 26.68
CA ASP A 10 17.68 -2.25 26.48
C ASP A 10 19.09 -1.68 26.26
N GLU A 11 19.19 -0.50 25.64
CA GLU A 11 20.45 0.22 25.45
C GLU A 11 21.11 0.60 26.78
N ILE A 12 20.33 1.09 27.75
CA ILE A 12 20.84 1.44 29.08
C ILE A 12 21.25 0.17 29.83
N LEU A 13 20.51 -0.93 29.68
CA LEU A 13 20.88 -2.21 30.28
C LEU A 13 22.23 -2.73 29.75
N HIS A 14 22.47 -2.59 28.45
CA HIS A 14 23.75 -2.96 27.84
C HIS A 14 24.92 -2.12 28.35
N GLN A 15 24.71 -0.81 28.55
CA GLN A 15 25.73 0.08 29.13
C GLN A 15 26.05 -0.30 30.58
N ILE A 16 25.02 -0.55 31.40
CA ILE A 16 25.21 -0.99 32.79
C ILE A 16 25.98 -2.30 32.85
N ASP A 17 25.69 -3.24 31.94
CA ASP A 17 26.41 -4.51 31.87
C ASP A 17 27.88 -4.36 31.48
N ALA A 18 28.17 -3.47 30.53
CA ALA A 18 29.53 -3.17 30.13
C ALA A 18 30.34 -2.58 31.30
N ASP A 19 29.77 -1.59 32.00
CA ASP A 19 30.40 -0.93 33.13
C ASP A 19 30.58 -1.86 34.34
N ALA A 20 29.59 -2.73 34.59
CA ALA A 20 29.67 -3.73 35.66
C ALA A 20 30.77 -4.76 35.37
N LYS A 21 30.88 -5.19 34.12
CA LYS A 21 31.92 -6.13 33.67
C LYS A 21 33.32 -5.51 33.74
N GLU A 22 33.48 -4.25 33.34
CA GLU A 22 34.75 -3.52 33.44
C GLU A 22 35.21 -3.41 34.90
N ARG A 23 34.26 -3.20 35.83
CA ARG A 23 34.53 -3.09 37.27
C ARG A 23 34.57 -4.43 38.00
N GLY A 24 34.35 -5.55 37.31
CA GLY A 24 34.33 -6.89 37.90
C GLY A 24 33.23 -7.12 38.94
N ILE A 25 32.15 -6.36 38.90
CA ILE A 25 31.03 -6.44 39.85
C ILE A 25 29.74 -6.89 39.15
N SER A 26 28.77 -7.36 39.93
CA SER A 26 27.46 -7.71 39.37
C SER A 26 26.63 -6.46 39.05
N ARG A 27 25.72 -6.58 38.07
CA ARG A 27 24.76 -5.52 37.70
C ARG A 27 24.01 -4.96 38.92
N ALA A 28 23.55 -5.83 39.83
CA ALA A 28 22.81 -5.42 41.02
C ALA A 28 23.67 -4.59 41.98
N GLN A 29 24.95 -4.95 42.16
CA GLN A 29 25.89 -4.18 42.97
C GLN A 29 26.22 -2.83 42.34
N TRP A 30 26.37 -2.79 41.01
CA TRP A 30 26.58 -1.55 40.28
C TRP A 30 25.40 -0.60 40.49
N VAL A 31 24.17 -1.09 40.30
CA VAL A 31 22.94 -0.30 40.47
C VAL A 31 22.79 0.18 41.92
N SER A 32 23.02 -0.68 42.92
CA SER A 32 22.95 -0.29 44.33
C SER A 32 23.97 0.81 44.68
N THR A 33 25.18 0.73 44.11
CA THR A 33 26.25 1.71 44.35
C THR A 33 25.91 3.04 43.70
N ALA A 34 25.37 3.02 42.47
CA ALA A 34 24.92 4.22 41.77
C ALA A 34 23.76 4.91 42.51
N ILE A 35 22.79 4.14 43.01
CA ILE A 35 21.67 4.67 43.81
C ILE A 35 22.20 5.27 45.12
N GLY A 36 23.10 4.57 45.82
CA GLY A 36 23.73 5.08 47.04
C GLY A 36 24.48 6.41 46.78
N ALA A 37 25.31 6.46 45.75
CA ALA A 37 26.04 7.67 45.38
C ALA A 37 25.11 8.85 45.02
N TYR A 38 23.97 8.57 44.40
CA TYR A 38 22.98 9.60 44.08
C TYR A 38 22.27 10.12 45.33
N LEU A 39 21.90 9.24 46.26
CA LEU A 39 21.22 9.60 47.50
C LEU A 39 22.13 10.38 48.47
N HIS A 40 23.43 10.04 48.54
CA HIS A 40 24.40 10.70 49.42
C HIS A 40 25.06 11.95 48.80
N ARG A 41 24.68 12.34 47.58
CA ARG A 41 25.22 13.55 46.90
C ARG A 41 24.88 14.87 47.61
N GLY A 42 23.99 14.85 48.61
CA GLY A 42 23.54 16.02 49.38
C GLY A 42 24.05 16.13 50.82
N GLU A 43 24.79 15.15 51.35
CA GLU A 43 25.26 15.17 52.75
C GLU A 43 26.67 15.78 52.85
N VAL A 44 26.77 17.10 52.73
CA VAL A 44 27.93 17.85 53.23
C VAL A 44 27.69 18.13 54.71
N GLN A 45 28.35 17.41 55.61
CA GLN A 45 28.45 17.76 57.03
C GLN A 45 29.37 18.99 57.18
N PRO A 46 28.90 20.13 57.72
CA PRO A 46 29.75 21.25 58.05
C PRO A 46 30.08 21.20 59.55
N GLY A 47 31.30 20.81 59.90
CA GLY A 47 31.75 20.95 61.29
C GLY A 47 32.90 20.06 61.69
N ALA A 48 34.11 20.35 61.19
CA ALA A 48 35.36 20.02 61.87
C ALA A 48 36.50 20.86 61.25
N ASP A 49 36.78 22.00 61.89
CA ASP A 49 38.10 22.32 62.46
C ASP A 49 38.43 23.81 62.38
N MET A 50 38.61 24.32 63.59
CA MET A 50 39.11 25.64 63.94
C MET A 50 40.60 25.45 64.25
N VAL A 51 41.52 26.03 63.47
CA VAL A 51 42.91 26.23 63.90
C VAL A 51 43.45 27.57 63.35
N GLN A 52 43.83 28.44 64.29
CA GLN A 52 44.62 29.65 64.09
C GLN A 52 45.99 29.33 63.50
N SER A 53 46.54 30.18 62.62
CA SER A 53 47.84 30.82 62.88
C SER A 53 48.14 31.89 61.83
N GLY A 54 48.64 33.04 62.29
CA GLY A 54 49.04 34.16 61.44
C GLY A 54 50.45 34.01 60.87
N ALA A 55 50.81 35.03 60.08
CA ALA A 55 52.14 35.38 59.59
C ALA A 55 52.67 34.65 58.35
N THR A 56 52.13 35.00 57.17
CA THR A 56 52.90 35.29 55.92
C THR A 56 51.93 35.75 54.83
N THR A 57 51.65 37.06 54.74
CA THR A 57 50.71 37.58 53.74
C THR A 57 51.26 38.82 53.07
N VAL A 58 52.04 38.64 52.00
CA VAL A 58 52.06 39.58 50.86
C VAL A 58 52.26 38.86 49.52
N GLN A 59 52.95 37.70 49.45
CA GLN A 59 53.16 36.97 48.18
C GLN A 59 52.11 35.88 47.84
N ASP A 60 51.45 35.25 48.82
CA ASP A 60 50.46 34.18 48.56
C ASP A 60 49.06 34.68 48.14
N GLY A 61 48.75 35.96 48.39
CA GLY A 61 47.45 36.55 48.04
C GLY A 61 47.27 36.75 46.53
N ALA A 62 48.36 37.05 45.81
CA ALA A 62 48.34 37.22 44.36
C ALA A 62 48.13 35.88 43.64
N SER A 63 48.81 34.81 44.10
CA SER A 63 48.66 33.48 43.52
C SER A 63 47.32 32.83 43.84
N ARG A 64 46.76 33.00 45.06
CA ARG A 64 45.40 32.53 45.37
C ARG A 64 44.32 33.34 44.67
N GLY A 65 44.49 34.66 44.54
CA GLY A 65 43.60 35.52 43.77
C GLY A 65 43.62 35.17 42.28
N ALA A 66 44.78 34.93 41.70
CA ALA A 66 44.92 34.49 40.31
C ALA A 66 44.28 33.10 40.08
N ASN A 67 44.48 32.15 41.00
CA ASN A 67 43.89 30.83 40.90
C ASN A 67 42.36 30.85 41.07
N ALA A 68 41.83 31.71 41.96
CA ALA A 68 40.39 31.91 42.14
C ALA A 68 39.73 32.61 40.93
N VAL A 69 40.44 33.55 40.28
CA VAL A 69 39.98 34.17 39.03
C VAL A 69 40.00 33.17 37.88
N GLN A 70 41.03 32.30 37.83
CA GLN A 70 41.14 31.25 36.82
C GLN A 70 40.05 30.17 36.97
N THR A 71 39.81 29.68 38.19
CA THR A 71 38.70 28.74 38.45
C THR A 71 37.34 29.38 38.20
N GLY A 72 37.17 30.67 38.49
CA GLY A 72 35.96 31.42 38.14
C GLY A 72 35.73 31.52 36.63
N ALA A 73 36.79 31.75 35.85
CA ALA A 73 36.71 31.78 34.39
C ALA A 73 36.38 30.41 33.79
N GLU A 74 36.96 29.34 34.32
CA GLU A 74 36.66 27.95 33.92
C GLU A 74 35.20 27.57 34.25
N LEU A 75 34.68 27.96 35.41
CA LEU A 75 33.28 27.74 35.77
C LEU A 75 32.31 28.48 34.84
N GLU A 76 32.60 29.73 34.49
CA GLU A 76 31.80 30.50 33.53
C GLU A 76 31.92 29.97 32.10
N GLN A 77 33.03 29.33 31.74
CA GLN A 77 33.16 28.61 30.48
C GLN A 77 32.31 27.34 30.47
N ILE A 78 32.42 26.50 31.50
CA ILE A 78 31.62 25.27 31.66
C ILE A 78 30.13 25.59 31.66
N ARG A 79 29.72 26.69 32.30
CA ARG A 79 28.33 27.13 32.31
C ARG A 79 27.82 27.48 30.92
N ARG A 80 28.60 28.23 30.13
CA ARG A 80 28.28 28.56 28.74
C ARG A 80 28.20 27.31 27.86
N GLU A 81 29.14 26.39 28.03
CA GLU A 81 29.14 25.10 27.32
C GLU A 81 27.92 24.24 27.69
N LEU A 82 27.52 24.23 28.96
CA LEU A 82 26.32 23.52 29.42
C LEU A 82 25.05 24.12 28.84
N ASP A 83 24.93 25.44 28.83
CA ASP A 83 23.77 26.13 28.26
C ASP A 83 23.69 25.92 26.73
N GLN A 84 24.83 25.94 26.04
CA GLN A 84 24.89 25.60 24.61
C GLN A 84 24.52 24.14 24.35
N ALA A 85 25.05 23.20 25.13
CA ALA A 85 24.72 21.78 25.00
C ALA A 85 23.23 21.51 25.25
N ARG A 86 22.60 22.28 26.15
CA ARG A 86 21.15 22.22 26.38
C ARG A 86 20.36 22.73 25.17
N THR A 87 20.76 23.85 24.57
CA THR A 87 20.08 24.37 23.37
C THR A 87 20.22 23.42 22.19
N ASP A 88 21.40 22.85 21.98
CA ASP A 88 21.67 21.92 20.88
C ASP A 88 20.88 20.61 21.07
N ARG A 89 20.82 20.10 22.31
CA ARG A 89 19.99 18.93 22.65
C ARG A 89 18.51 19.20 22.41
N GLU A 90 18.01 20.39 22.75
CA GLU A 90 16.62 20.75 22.50
C GLU A 90 16.31 20.88 21.01
N GLN A 91 17.23 21.43 20.21
CA GLN A 91 17.08 21.53 18.76
C GLN A 91 17.06 20.14 18.10
N THR A 92 18.05 19.31 18.40
CA THR A 92 18.12 17.92 17.88
C THR A 92 16.92 17.08 18.31
N TRP A 93 16.40 17.29 19.51
CA TRP A 93 15.16 16.66 19.95
C TRP A 93 13.96 17.08 19.08
N ARG A 94 13.81 18.37 18.80
CA ARG A 94 12.72 18.88 17.93
C ARG A 94 12.81 18.32 16.52
N GLU A 95 14.01 18.31 15.94
CA GLU A 95 14.24 17.72 14.62
C GLU A 95 13.92 16.23 14.62
N THR A 96 14.35 15.48 15.63
CA THR A 96 14.06 14.05 15.76
C THR A 96 12.55 13.78 15.84
N VAL A 97 11.82 14.58 16.61
CA VAL A 97 10.36 14.46 16.71
C VAL A 97 9.67 14.78 15.38
N GLN A 98 10.12 15.81 14.66
CA GLN A 98 9.59 16.15 13.34
C GLN A 98 9.89 15.08 12.29
N LEU A 99 11.10 14.54 12.29
CA LEU A 99 11.49 13.46 11.38
C LEU A 99 10.69 12.19 11.67
N ARG A 100 10.45 11.87 12.95
CA ARG A 100 9.61 10.73 13.35
C ARG A 100 8.18 10.89 12.85
N SER A 101 7.55 12.05 13.08
CA SER A 101 6.17 12.28 12.62
C SER A 101 6.06 12.22 11.09
N ARG A 102 7.06 12.75 10.37
CA ARG A 102 7.14 12.64 8.91
C ARG A 102 7.33 11.20 8.44
N ALA A 103 8.18 10.42 9.12
CA ALA A 103 8.37 9.01 8.81
C ALA A 103 7.08 8.20 9.03
N GLU A 104 6.37 8.43 10.12
CA GLU A 104 5.07 7.79 10.40
C GLU A 104 3.99 8.20 9.39
N HIS A 105 4.01 9.44 8.91
CA HIS A 105 3.11 9.90 7.86
C HIS A 105 3.41 9.21 6.53
N LEU A 106 4.67 9.23 6.09
CA LEU A 106 5.11 8.55 4.87
C LEU A 106 4.86 7.04 4.91
N GLN A 107 5.01 6.42 6.08
CA GLN A 107 4.71 5.00 6.26
C GLN A 107 3.21 4.72 6.05
N ARG A 108 2.33 5.58 6.58
CA ARG A 108 0.88 5.47 6.36
C ARG A 108 0.50 5.69 4.89
N GLU A 109 1.08 6.69 4.24
CA GLU A 109 0.86 6.94 2.81
C GLU A 109 1.35 5.77 1.94
N ALA A 110 2.51 5.20 2.26
CA ALA A 110 3.03 4.04 1.55
C ALA A 110 2.13 2.80 1.72
N GLU A 111 1.58 2.58 2.91
CA GLU A 111 0.66 1.48 3.16
C GLU A 111 -0.67 1.69 2.44
N GLN A 112 -1.20 2.92 2.45
CA GLN A 112 -2.40 3.27 1.69
C GLN A 112 -2.18 3.05 0.18
N ALA A 113 -1.06 3.52 -0.36
CA ALA A 113 -0.71 3.34 -1.76
C ALA A 113 -0.60 1.86 -2.16
N LYS A 114 -0.10 1.00 -1.26
CA LYS A 114 -0.07 -0.46 -1.50
C LYS A 114 -1.48 -1.05 -1.55
N GLN A 115 -2.37 -0.64 -0.65
CA GLN A 115 -3.75 -1.10 -0.62
C GLN A 115 -4.50 -0.68 -1.89
N ASP A 116 -4.32 0.58 -2.31
CA ASP A 116 -4.92 1.10 -3.55
C ASP A 116 -4.37 0.37 -4.78
N ALA A 117 -3.06 0.11 -4.82
CA ALA A 117 -2.45 -0.67 -5.90
C ALA A 117 -2.95 -2.12 -5.94
N ALA A 118 -3.16 -2.76 -4.78
CA ALA A 118 -3.72 -4.09 -4.69
C ALA A 118 -5.17 -4.13 -5.20
N LYS A 119 -5.98 -3.14 -4.82
CA LYS A 119 -7.36 -2.98 -5.30
C LYS A 119 -7.40 -2.79 -6.82
N ALA A 120 -6.60 -1.86 -7.36
CA ALA A 120 -6.52 -1.62 -8.79
C ALA A 120 -6.08 -2.86 -9.58
N ARG A 121 -5.14 -3.65 -9.05
CA ARG A 121 -4.71 -4.92 -9.65
C ARG A 121 -5.84 -5.96 -9.68
N SER A 122 -6.62 -6.06 -8.60
CA SER A 122 -7.78 -6.95 -8.54
C SER A 122 -8.84 -6.55 -9.57
N GLU A 123 -9.17 -5.26 -9.65
CA GLU A 123 -10.12 -4.73 -10.62
C GLU A 123 -9.64 -4.95 -12.06
N ALA A 124 -8.36 -4.74 -12.34
CA ALA A 124 -7.77 -5.01 -13.65
C ALA A 124 -7.84 -6.49 -14.03
N ALA A 125 -7.61 -7.41 -13.08
CA ALA A 125 -7.74 -8.84 -13.30
C ALA A 125 -9.19 -9.23 -13.60
N GLN A 126 -10.15 -8.69 -12.86
CA GLN A 126 -11.59 -8.91 -13.12
C GLN A 126 -12.01 -8.39 -14.50
N ALA A 127 -11.55 -7.19 -14.87
CA ALA A 127 -11.81 -6.61 -16.18
C ALA A 127 -11.20 -7.43 -17.33
N ALA A 128 -10.00 -7.99 -17.14
CA ALA A 128 -9.37 -8.87 -18.11
C ALA A 128 -10.18 -10.14 -18.34
N THR A 129 -10.65 -10.79 -17.27
CA THR A 129 -11.53 -11.97 -17.38
C THR A 129 -12.84 -11.62 -18.08
N ALA A 130 -13.50 -10.52 -17.70
CA ALA A 130 -14.74 -10.09 -18.33
C ALA A 130 -14.56 -9.77 -19.84
N LEU A 131 -13.41 -9.20 -20.21
CA LEU A 131 -13.07 -8.94 -21.61
C LEU A 131 -12.86 -10.24 -22.40
N GLN A 132 -12.21 -11.23 -21.79
CA GLN A 132 -12.03 -12.55 -22.40
C GLN A 132 -13.39 -13.23 -22.61
N ASP A 133 -14.25 -13.26 -21.60
CA ASP A 133 -15.61 -13.82 -21.70
C ASP A 133 -16.44 -13.12 -22.78
N ALA A 134 -16.34 -11.80 -22.89
CA ALA A 134 -17.02 -11.02 -23.92
C ALA A 134 -16.51 -11.35 -25.33
N ARG A 135 -15.19 -11.55 -25.48
CA ARG A 135 -14.58 -11.97 -26.75
C ARG A 135 -15.04 -13.37 -27.16
N ASP A 136 -15.05 -14.31 -26.23
CA ASP A 136 -15.48 -15.69 -26.50
C ASP A 136 -16.96 -15.73 -26.93
N LYS A 137 -17.82 -14.94 -26.27
CA LYS A 137 -19.23 -14.76 -26.68
C LYS A 137 -19.37 -14.12 -28.05
N ALA A 138 -18.55 -13.11 -28.37
CA ALA A 138 -18.57 -12.48 -29.68
C ALA A 138 -18.16 -13.44 -30.80
N LEU A 139 -17.13 -14.26 -30.57
CA LEU A 139 -16.71 -15.31 -31.50
C LEU A 139 -17.78 -16.38 -31.68
N ALA A 140 -18.41 -16.84 -30.60
CA ALA A 140 -19.53 -17.78 -30.67
C ALA A 140 -20.70 -17.20 -31.50
N GLY A 141 -21.05 -15.94 -31.26
CA GLY A 141 -22.07 -15.24 -32.04
C GLY A 141 -21.73 -15.09 -33.53
N GLN A 142 -20.46 -14.84 -33.87
CA GLN A 142 -20.00 -14.83 -35.26
C GLN A 142 -20.17 -16.19 -35.92
N HIS A 143 -19.76 -17.27 -35.25
CA HIS A 143 -19.95 -18.63 -35.78
C HIS A 143 -21.42 -18.99 -35.97
N GLU A 144 -22.31 -18.56 -35.07
CA GLU A 144 -23.76 -18.75 -35.24
C GLU A 144 -24.30 -17.95 -36.42
N ALA A 145 -23.85 -16.71 -36.61
CA ALA A 145 -24.23 -15.88 -37.75
C ALA A 145 -23.77 -16.49 -39.08
N ASP A 146 -22.54 -17.01 -39.15
CA ASP A 146 -22.01 -17.69 -40.35
C ASP A 146 -22.81 -18.95 -40.70
N LYS A 147 -23.19 -19.74 -39.69
CA LYS A 147 -24.07 -20.91 -39.86
C LYS A 147 -25.44 -20.50 -40.39
N ALA A 148 -26.05 -19.47 -39.81
CA ALA A 148 -27.35 -18.95 -40.26
C ALA A 148 -27.28 -18.43 -41.70
N MET A 149 -26.21 -17.69 -42.06
CA MET A 149 -26.00 -17.19 -43.41
C MET A 149 -25.83 -18.33 -44.42
N SER A 150 -25.10 -19.38 -44.06
CA SER A 150 -24.93 -20.56 -44.91
C SER A 150 -26.25 -21.31 -45.11
N ALA A 151 -27.07 -21.44 -44.06
CA ALA A 151 -28.40 -22.04 -44.14
C ALA A 151 -29.36 -21.20 -45.01
N LEU A 152 -29.31 -19.87 -44.89
CA LEU A 152 -30.09 -18.96 -45.73
C LEU A 152 -29.74 -19.12 -47.20
N LYS A 153 -28.45 -19.14 -47.55
CA LYS A 153 -28.00 -19.37 -48.93
C LYS A 153 -28.52 -20.69 -49.48
N ALA A 154 -28.43 -21.78 -48.70
CA ALA A 154 -28.98 -23.06 -49.12
C ALA A 154 -30.50 -23.00 -49.38
N LYS A 155 -31.25 -22.25 -48.58
CA LYS A 155 -32.69 -22.04 -48.81
C LYS A 155 -32.98 -21.13 -49.99
N GLU A 156 -32.16 -20.11 -50.25
CA GLU A 156 -32.27 -19.29 -51.46
C GLU A 156 -32.06 -20.12 -52.73
N ASP A 157 -31.06 -21.02 -52.71
CA ASP A 157 -30.80 -21.96 -53.82
C ASP A 157 -31.97 -22.93 -54.03
N GLU A 158 -32.53 -23.51 -52.96
CA GLU A 158 -33.74 -24.36 -53.03
C GLU A 158 -34.93 -23.59 -53.60
N VAL A 159 -35.16 -22.35 -53.16
CA VAL A 159 -36.25 -21.51 -53.67
C VAL A 159 -36.05 -21.16 -55.13
N ALA A 160 -34.82 -20.86 -55.56
CA ALA A 160 -34.49 -20.61 -56.95
C ALA A 160 -34.77 -21.84 -57.82
N PHE A 161 -34.36 -23.03 -57.36
CA PHE A 161 -34.65 -24.29 -58.02
C PHE A 161 -36.16 -24.55 -58.15
N LEU A 162 -36.93 -24.35 -57.07
CA LEU A 162 -38.38 -24.54 -57.09
C LEU A 162 -39.07 -23.54 -58.03
N ARG A 163 -38.64 -22.27 -58.03
CA ARG A 163 -39.16 -21.25 -58.96
C ARG A 163 -38.92 -21.64 -60.41
N ALA A 164 -37.72 -22.12 -60.74
CA ALA A 164 -37.41 -22.60 -62.08
C ALA A 164 -38.27 -23.81 -62.47
N THR A 165 -38.47 -24.76 -61.55
CA THR A 165 -39.31 -25.95 -61.78
C THR A 165 -40.78 -25.58 -62.01
N VAL A 166 -41.33 -24.68 -61.19
CA VAL A 166 -42.70 -24.15 -61.37
C VAL A 166 -42.83 -23.45 -62.71
N HIS A 167 -41.85 -22.64 -63.10
CA HIS A 167 -41.85 -21.98 -64.40
C HIS A 167 -41.89 -23.00 -65.55
N GLN A 168 -41.02 -24.02 -65.53
CA GLN A 168 -41.01 -25.09 -66.53
C GLN A 168 -42.34 -25.85 -66.60
N LEU A 169 -42.97 -26.16 -65.45
CA LEU A 169 -44.28 -26.80 -65.41
C LEU A 169 -45.36 -25.88 -65.99
N SER A 170 -45.30 -24.58 -65.68
CA SER A 170 -46.24 -23.59 -66.20
C SER A 170 -46.15 -23.42 -67.72
N GLU A 171 -44.95 -23.52 -68.30
CA GLU A 171 -44.77 -23.49 -69.76
C GLU A 171 -45.30 -24.75 -70.45
N LYS A 172 -45.22 -25.90 -69.79
CA LYS A 172 -45.74 -27.17 -70.31
C LYS A 172 -47.24 -27.33 -70.15
N LEU A 173 -47.88 -26.52 -69.31
CA LEU A 173 -49.33 -26.53 -69.13
C LEU A 173 -50.00 -25.83 -70.32
N PRO A 174 -51.03 -26.43 -70.93
CA PRO A 174 -51.78 -25.78 -72.00
C PRO A 174 -52.51 -24.54 -71.45
N ALA A 175 -52.53 -23.46 -72.24
CA ALA A 175 -53.17 -22.17 -71.87
C ALA A 175 -54.68 -22.28 -71.55
N ALA A 176 -55.32 -23.37 -71.98
CA ALA A 176 -56.63 -23.80 -71.53
C ALA A 176 -56.63 -25.33 -71.43
N LEU A 177 -57.07 -25.86 -70.30
CA LEU A 177 -57.37 -27.28 -70.20
C LEU A 177 -58.48 -27.61 -71.22
N PRO A 178 -58.38 -28.72 -71.98
CA PRO A 178 -59.54 -29.20 -72.70
C PRO A 178 -60.69 -29.35 -71.71
N PRO A 179 -61.90 -28.92 -72.07
CA PRO A 179 -63.04 -28.87 -71.16
C PRO A 179 -63.22 -30.24 -70.50
N SER A 180 -63.61 -30.26 -69.22
CA SER A 180 -63.76 -31.54 -68.52
C SER A 180 -64.77 -32.44 -69.27
N GLU A 181 -64.66 -33.77 -69.12
CA GLU A 181 -65.61 -34.69 -69.77
C GLU A 181 -67.08 -34.30 -69.50
N GLU A 182 -67.38 -33.75 -68.32
CA GLU A 182 -68.70 -33.25 -67.97
C GLU A 182 -69.09 -32.00 -68.76
N GLU A 183 -68.18 -31.06 -68.96
CA GLU A 183 -68.43 -29.86 -69.78
C GLU A 183 -68.52 -30.17 -71.28
N ILE A 184 -67.69 -31.08 -71.77
CA ILE A 184 -67.74 -31.59 -73.15
C ILE A 184 -69.11 -32.23 -73.40
N LYS A 185 -69.56 -33.11 -72.50
CA LYS A 185 -70.87 -33.79 -72.57
C LYS A 185 -72.04 -32.80 -72.47
N ARG A 186 -71.95 -31.81 -71.60
CA ARG A 186 -73.03 -30.82 -71.39
C ARG A 186 -73.16 -29.82 -72.54
N LYS A 187 -72.05 -29.41 -73.17
CA LYS A 187 -72.03 -28.37 -74.22
C LYS A 187 -71.91 -28.92 -75.64
N SER A 188 -71.89 -30.23 -75.84
CA SER A 188 -71.77 -30.86 -77.18
C SER A 188 -70.53 -30.49 -77.98
N TRP A 189 -69.46 -30.12 -77.28
CA TRP A 189 -68.21 -29.62 -77.88
C TRP A 189 -67.39 -30.71 -78.58
N TRP A 190 -67.68 -32.00 -78.36
CA TRP A 190 -67.02 -33.11 -79.06
C TRP A 190 -67.24 -33.10 -80.58
N ARG A 191 -68.30 -32.45 -81.08
CA ARG A 191 -68.57 -32.34 -82.53
C ARG A 191 -67.60 -31.40 -83.25
N PHE A 192 -67.00 -30.46 -82.52
CA PHE A 192 -66.04 -29.50 -83.08
C PHE A 192 -64.71 -30.17 -83.44
N TRP A 193 -64.33 -31.21 -82.71
CA TRP A 193 -63.08 -31.97 -82.91
C TRP A 193 -63.24 -33.21 -83.81
N GLN A 194 -64.46 -33.48 -84.31
CA GLN A 194 -64.79 -34.64 -85.16
C GLN A 194 -64.74 -34.35 -86.68
N ARG A 195 -64.39 -33.12 -87.08
CA ARG A 195 -64.36 -32.67 -88.49
C ARG A 195 -62.98 -32.23 -88.99
N GLY A 196 -61.90 -32.64 -88.32
CA GLY A 196 -60.53 -32.56 -88.81
C GLY A 196 -60.07 -33.91 -89.33
#